data_AF-A0A9D6RYH8-F1
#
_entry.id   AF-A0A9D6RYH8-F1
#
_cell.length_a   1.000
_cell.length_b   1.000
_cell.length_c   1.000
_cell.angle_alpha   90.00
_cell.angle_beta   90.00
_cell.angle_gamma   90.00
#
_symmetry.space_group_name_H-M   'P 1'
#
loop_
_entity.id
_entity.type
_entity.pdbx_description
1 polymer ?
#
loop_
_entity_poly.entity_id
_entity_poly.type
_entity_poly.pdbx_seq_one_letter_code
_entity_poly.pdbx_strand_id
1 'polypeptide(L)'
;MKIKTTGRWVLLFAITLFFANGQLLAQTASDVQFRAVAVNFPLGEKVELKMRGTTRYAQTKGTVEVEHKGGYTKVLLDIKDLDAPSEKQYATYVVWAVTPEGLADNLGEFRPRKTRIPWPVKILPGPWGGPMETTTRFRTFSIVITAEPHFLVSSPSRQVVATNLPPEGKYTGLEVEAVAVNFRGDIGMESVPWREEHVTLAKDLAMPIELLQARRAMDIARFLQVEKYAEAEFKAAEETLSQAEKAYEQEQPDRAALLARQAIQRFELARQLNQERLEAQLKRQKELELADVVHQLEGAEKEAATAKANFKETTVELDEKNRQLQQARVTADDVSARVQRLEAQLEEALRAAHRAQQQMTQAEERAAEAESRAAAAEQQLRQMQASSMTVQEHRFRLRLAQIAEVRSDDQAMAVGLPVKDLFEETSSDQMAALSTSGKQKLAAIGEALLSYPDAVCSINVYLGGRADAQSLQHRAENYITTVAAYLLSKGVPGDRLKPGETAGTRSRTVADQERVELVFFNR
;
A
#
# COMPACT_ATOMS: atom_id res chain seq x y z
N MET A 1 3.33 16.14 -27.41
CA MET A 1 2.89 17.23 -28.31
C MET A 1 2.03 16.62 -29.41
N LYS A 2 0.91 17.28 -29.70
CA LYS A 2 -0.28 16.91 -30.48
C LYS A 2 -0.11 15.97 -31.71
N ILE A 3 -1.01 14.99 -31.75
CA ILE A 3 -1.49 14.24 -32.91
C ILE A 3 -2.28 15.17 -33.86
N LYS A 4 -2.13 14.99 -35.18
CA LYS A 4 -3.12 15.26 -36.25
C LYS A 4 -2.84 14.30 -37.42
N THR A 5 -3.52 13.16 -37.59
CA THR A 5 -4.83 12.90 -38.24
C THR A 5 -5.06 13.56 -39.60
N THR A 6 -5.05 12.74 -40.65
CA THR A 6 -5.90 12.73 -41.85
C THR A 6 -5.76 11.30 -42.43
N GLY A 7 -6.76 10.51 -42.81
CA GLY A 7 -8.20 10.64 -42.98
C GLY A 7 -8.61 9.68 -44.11
N ARG A 8 -9.71 8.92 -43.96
CA ARG A 8 -10.74 8.63 -44.99
C ARG A 8 -11.75 7.54 -44.54
N TRP A 9 -12.98 8.00 -44.24
CA TRP A 9 -14.33 7.48 -44.53
C TRP A 9 -14.57 5.95 -44.50
N VAL A 10 -15.22 5.37 -43.47
CA VAL A 10 -16.68 5.27 -43.21
C VAL A 10 -17.48 4.56 -44.32
N LEU A 11 -17.87 3.30 -44.09
CA LEU A 11 -19.28 2.88 -44.18
C LEU A 11 -19.55 1.59 -43.37
N LEU A 12 -20.72 1.58 -42.75
CA LEU A 12 -21.29 0.60 -41.81
C LEU A 12 -21.29 -0.86 -42.29
N PHE A 13 -21.04 -1.80 -41.37
CA PHE A 13 -21.85 -3.02 -41.27
C PHE A 13 -21.92 -3.49 -39.82
N ALA A 14 -23.14 -3.55 -39.29
CA ALA A 14 -23.45 -4.21 -38.03
C ALA A 14 -23.25 -5.72 -38.19
N ILE A 15 -22.48 -6.34 -37.30
CA ILE A 15 -22.53 -7.79 -37.08
C ILE A 15 -22.69 -8.01 -35.58
N THR A 16 -23.94 -8.09 -35.17
CA THR A 16 -24.40 -8.92 -34.05
C THR A 16 -23.74 -10.29 -34.13
N LEU A 17 -22.79 -10.59 -33.25
CA LEU A 17 -22.33 -11.95 -33.04
C LEU A 17 -23.42 -12.69 -32.24
N PHE A 18 -24.28 -13.34 -33.00
CA PHE A 18 -25.18 -14.40 -32.56
C PHE A 18 -24.35 -15.51 -31.89
N PHE A 19 -24.23 -15.47 -30.56
CA PHE A 19 -23.96 -16.67 -29.77
C PHE A 19 -25.26 -17.45 -29.64
N ALA A 20 -25.64 -18.20 -30.68
CA ALA A 20 -26.67 -19.22 -30.58
C ALA A 20 -26.57 -20.21 -31.75
N ASN A 21 -26.39 -21.47 -31.38
CA ASN A 21 -26.76 -22.66 -32.15
C ASN A 21 -25.98 -22.96 -33.44
N GLY A 22 -24.72 -23.38 -33.24
CA GLY A 22 -23.97 -24.20 -34.18
C GLY A 22 -23.80 -25.64 -33.71
N GLN A 23 -24.79 -26.22 -33.01
CA GLN A 23 -24.90 -27.68 -32.89
C GLN A 23 -25.61 -28.20 -34.14
N LEU A 24 -24.88 -28.21 -35.26
CA LEU A 24 -25.33 -28.94 -36.44
C LEU A 24 -25.04 -30.42 -36.23
N LEU A 25 -26.03 -31.08 -35.62
CA LEU A 25 -26.41 -32.48 -35.79
C LEU A 25 -25.27 -33.41 -36.29
N ALA A 26 -24.37 -33.78 -35.38
CA ALA A 26 -23.92 -35.17 -35.33
C ALA A 26 -25.12 -36.01 -34.88
N GLN A 27 -26.08 -36.25 -35.78
CA GLN A 27 -26.92 -37.42 -35.67
C GLN A 27 -25.96 -38.60 -35.81
N THR A 28 -25.48 -39.11 -34.69
CA THR A 28 -24.97 -40.47 -34.58
C THR A 28 -26.08 -41.35 -35.14
N ALA A 29 -25.91 -41.75 -36.41
CA ALA A 29 -26.80 -42.69 -37.06
C ALA A 29 -26.91 -43.89 -36.14
N SER A 30 -28.10 -44.09 -35.57
CA SER A 30 -28.38 -45.13 -34.61
C SER A 30 -27.80 -46.47 -35.09
N ASP A 31 -26.95 -47.09 -34.28
CA ASP A 31 -26.60 -48.49 -34.41
C ASP A 31 -27.91 -49.29 -34.39
N VAL A 32 -28.39 -49.71 -35.56
CA VAL A 32 -29.59 -50.52 -35.67
C VAL A 32 -29.21 -51.94 -35.26
N GLN A 33 -29.38 -52.27 -33.98
CA GLN A 33 -29.07 -53.60 -33.48
C GLN A 33 -30.04 -54.63 -34.07
N PHE A 34 -29.52 -55.68 -34.72
CA PHE A 34 -30.31 -56.86 -35.04
C PHE A 34 -30.22 -57.84 -33.89
N ARG A 35 -31.36 -58.34 -33.43
CA ARG A 35 -31.42 -59.33 -32.36
C ARG A 35 -31.42 -60.73 -32.94
N ALA A 36 -30.44 -61.52 -32.55
CA ALA A 36 -30.34 -62.94 -32.85
C ALA A 36 -30.35 -63.76 -31.54
N VAL A 37 -30.33 -65.08 -31.64
CA VAL A 37 -30.34 -65.98 -30.47
C VAL A 37 -29.03 -66.74 -30.44
N ALA A 38 -28.21 -66.52 -29.41
CA ALA A 38 -27.06 -67.38 -29.16
C ALA A 38 -27.46 -68.58 -28.33
N VAL A 39 -26.74 -69.66 -28.58
CA VAL A 39 -26.86 -70.92 -27.86
C VAL A 39 -25.51 -71.23 -27.24
N ASN A 40 -25.50 -71.61 -25.96
CA ASN A 40 -24.33 -72.17 -25.30
C ASN A 40 -24.20 -73.65 -25.69
N PHE A 41 -23.25 -73.98 -26.57
CA PHE A 41 -23.10 -75.35 -27.08
C PHE A 41 -22.34 -76.24 -26.06
N PRO A 42 -22.92 -77.38 -25.64
CA PRO A 42 -22.27 -78.30 -24.73
C PRO A 42 -21.15 -79.11 -25.40
N LEU A 43 -20.18 -79.54 -24.60
CA LEU A 43 -19.01 -80.29 -25.07
C LEU A 43 -19.41 -81.69 -25.56
N GLY A 44 -19.00 -82.02 -26.78
CA GLY A 44 -19.17 -83.35 -27.37
C GLY A 44 -20.60 -83.68 -27.83
N GLU A 45 -21.53 -82.74 -27.71
CA GLU A 45 -22.91 -82.91 -28.15
C GLU A 45 -23.14 -82.17 -29.47
N LYS A 46 -23.85 -82.82 -30.39
CA LYS A 46 -24.32 -82.23 -31.63
C LYS A 46 -25.66 -81.56 -31.38
N VAL A 47 -25.72 -80.26 -31.63
CA VAL A 47 -26.93 -79.45 -31.51
C VAL A 47 -27.35 -79.01 -32.91
N GLU A 48 -28.59 -79.30 -33.28
CA GLU A 48 -29.16 -78.87 -34.56
C GLU A 48 -30.07 -77.66 -34.34
N LEU A 49 -29.86 -76.61 -35.13
CA LEU A 49 -30.67 -75.39 -35.14
C LEU A 49 -31.25 -75.18 -36.54
N LYS A 50 -32.48 -74.66 -36.58
CA LYS A 50 -33.07 -74.19 -37.84
C LYS A 50 -32.54 -72.80 -38.19
N MET A 51 -32.28 -72.58 -39.48
CA MET A 51 -31.95 -71.27 -40.04
C MET A 51 -33.19 -70.70 -40.72
N ARG A 52 -33.48 -69.42 -40.47
CA ARG A 52 -34.62 -68.71 -41.05
C ARG A 52 -34.16 -67.41 -41.70
N GLY A 53 -34.62 -67.19 -42.94
CA GLY A 53 -34.45 -65.95 -43.66
C GLY A 53 -35.21 -64.77 -43.04
N THR A 54 -34.75 -63.55 -43.30
CA THR A 54 -35.44 -62.32 -42.93
C THR A 54 -36.65 -62.06 -43.84
N THR A 55 -37.46 -61.03 -43.57
CA THR A 55 -38.65 -60.69 -44.39
C THR A 55 -38.29 -60.51 -45.87
N ARG A 56 -37.13 -59.95 -46.18
CA ARG A 56 -36.65 -59.76 -47.55
C ARG A 56 -36.22 -61.07 -48.21
N TYR A 57 -35.73 -62.02 -47.42
CA TYR A 57 -35.26 -63.33 -47.86
C TYR A 57 -36.15 -64.44 -47.31
N ALA A 58 -37.48 -64.26 -47.36
CA ALA A 58 -38.43 -65.10 -46.65
C ALA A 58 -38.45 -66.57 -47.10
N GLN A 59 -37.98 -66.85 -48.32
CA GLN A 59 -37.85 -68.21 -48.85
C GLN A 59 -36.61 -68.93 -48.34
N THR A 60 -35.57 -68.19 -47.94
CA THR A 60 -34.32 -68.76 -47.43
C THR A 60 -34.57 -69.53 -46.15
N LYS A 61 -34.18 -70.80 -46.17
CA LYS A 61 -34.29 -71.71 -45.04
C LYS A 61 -33.06 -72.58 -44.96
N GLY A 62 -32.83 -73.18 -43.80
CA GLY A 62 -31.74 -74.13 -43.67
C GLY A 62 -31.65 -74.76 -42.31
N THR A 63 -30.59 -75.51 -42.12
CA THR A 63 -30.24 -76.15 -40.86
C THR A 63 -28.77 -75.90 -40.58
N VAL A 64 -28.43 -75.88 -39.30
CA VAL A 64 -27.05 -75.86 -38.86
C VAL A 64 -26.85 -76.85 -37.73
N GLU A 65 -25.89 -77.74 -37.91
CA GLU A 65 -25.41 -78.64 -36.87
C GLU A 65 -24.13 -78.05 -36.27
N VAL A 66 -24.12 -77.90 -34.95
CA VAL A 66 -23.02 -77.34 -34.19
C VAL A 66 -22.54 -78.36 -33.17
N GLU A 67 -21.22 -78.57 -33.11
CA GLU A 67 -20.62 -79.49 -32.16
C GLU A 67 -19.37 -78.88 -31.53
N HIS A 68 -19.41 -78.63 -30.22
CA HIS A 68 -18.24 -78.13 -29.49
C HIS A 68 -17.27 -79.28 -29.17
N LYS A 69 -16.04 -79.20 -29.65
CA LYS A 69 -15.00 -80.24 -29.51
C LYS A 69 -13.93 -79.88 -28.47
N GLY A 70 -14.17 -78.90 -27.61
CA GLY A 70 -13.28 -78.47 -26.52
C GLY A 70 -12.31 -77.35 -26.91
N GLY A 71 -11.58 -77.52 -28.00
CA GLY A 71 -10.66 -76.49 -28.52
C GLY A 71 -11.24 -75.62 -29.64
N TYR A 72 -12.24 -76.13 -30.34
CA TYR A 72 -12.96 -75.46 -31.42
C TYR A 72 -14.39 -75.97 -31.47
N THR A 73 -15.24 -75.25 -32.16
CA THR A 73 -16.63 -75.61 -32.42
C THR A 73 -16.79 -75.84 -33.91
N LYS A 74 -17.21 -77.04 -34.28
CA LYS A 74 -17.51 -77.40 -35.67
C LYS A 74 -18.90 -76.91 -36.02
N VAL A 75 -19.05 -76.32 -37.20
CA VAL A 75 -20.31 -75.78 -37.71
C VAL A 75 -20.56 -76.34 -39.11
N LEU A 76 -21.68 -77.03 -39.28
CA LEU A 76 -22.13 -77.61 -40.54
C LEU A 76 -23.46 -76.95 -40.94
N LEU A 77 -23.40 -76.02 -41.89
CA LEU A 77 -24.59 -75.33 -42.40
C LEU A 77 -25.08 -76.01 -43.68
N ASP A 78 -26.41 -76.05 -43.89
CA ASP A 78 -27.03 -76.31 -45.20
C ASP A 78 -28.13 -75.27 -45.42
N ILE A 79 -27.90 -74.35 -46.37
CA ILE A 79 -28.83 -73.27 -46.72
C ILE A 79 -29.47 -73.55 -48.08
N LYS A 80 -30.79 -73.37 -48.17
CA LYS A 80 -31.60 -73.60 -49.37
C LYS A 80 -32.36 -72.33 -49.74
N ASP A 81 -32.70 -72.24 -51.02
CA ASP A 81 -33.50 -71.15 -51.59
C ASP A 81 -32.90 -69.76 -51.31
N LEU A 82 -31.56 -69.67 -51.36
CA LEU A 82 -30.82 -68.43 -51.22
C LEU A 82 -30.67 -67.78 -52.60
N ASP A 83 -31.28 -66.61 -52.77
CA ASP A 83 -31.19 -65.82 -54.00
C ASP A 83 -29.82 -65.15 -54.13
N ALA A 84 -29.41 -64.83 -55.37
CA ALA A 84 -28.20 -64.04 -55.59
C ALA A 84 -28.31 -62.64 -54.96
N PRO A 85 -27.20 -62.04 -54.51
CA PRO A 85 -27.21 -60.65 -54.03
C PRO A 85 -27.78 -59.71 -55.11
N SER A 86 -28.85 -58.98 -54.78
CA SER A 86 -29.59 -58.17 -55.75
C SER A 86 -29.18 -56.70 -55.78
N GLU A 87 -28.56 -56.20 -54.71
CA GLU A 87 -28.15 -54.80 -54.60
C GLU A 87 -26.69 -54.63 -55.02
N LYS A 88 -26.39 -53.55 -55.74
CA LYS A 88 -25.07 -53.30 -56.33
C LYS A 88 -23.91 -53.39 -55.35
N GLN A 89 -24.13 -53.01 -54.09
CA GLN A 89 -23.13 -53.00 -53.03
C GLN A 89 -22.72 -54.39 -52.53
N TYR A 90 -23.54 -55.41 -52.78
CA TYR A 90 -23.30 -56.77 -52.29
C TYR A 90 -22.87 -57.68 -53.42
N ALA A 91 -21.83 -58.46 -53.18
CA ALA A 91 -21.30 -59.43 -54.13
C ALA A 91 -21.18 -60.83 -53.55
N THR A 92 -21.37 -61.02 -52.24
CA THR A 92 -21.33 -62.35 -51.60
C THR A 92 -22.17 -62.41 -50.35
N TYR A 93 -22.32 -63.61 -49.79
CA TYR A 93 -22.89 -63.81 -48.45
C TYR A 93 -21.84 -64.39 -47.52
N VAL A 94 -21.68 -63.80 -46.35
CA VAL A 94 -20.72 -64.22 -45.34
C VAL A 94 -21.47 -64.79 -44.14
N VAL A 95 -20.95 -65.89 -43.60
CA VAL A 95 -21.45 -66.54 -42.38
C VAL A 95 -20.64 -66.04 -41.20
N TRP A 96 -21.33 -65.66 -40.14
CA TRP A 96 -20.73 -65.14 -38.92
C TRP A 96 -21.14 -65.96 -37.71
N ALA A 97 -20.20 -66.18 -36.79
CA ALA A 97 -20.51 -66.50 -35.41
C ALA A 97 -20.48 -65.20 -34.58
N VAL A 98 -21.57 -64.89 -33.88
CA VAL A 98 -21.68 -63.67 -33.07
C VAL A 98 -21.96 -64.03 -31.62
N THR A 99 -21.09 -63.61 -30.70
CA THR A 99 -21.23 -63.90 -29.26
C THR A 99 -22.16 -62.89 -28.57
N PRO A 100 -22.71 -63.21 -27.38
CA PRO A 100 -23.49 -62.26 -26.58
C PRO A 100 -22.77 -60.95 -26.26
N GLU A 101 -21.44 -60.99 -26.13
CA GLU A 101 -20.59 -59.82 -25.91
C GLU A 101 -20.43 -58.94 -27.18
N GLY A 102 -20.98 -59.38 -28.31
CA GLY A 102 -20.94 -58.67 -29.59
C GLY A 102 -19.66 -58.89 -30.40
N LEU A 103 -18.88 -59.93 -30.09
CA LEU A 103 -17.75 -60.33 -30.92
C LEU A 103 -18.27 -61.08 -32.15
N ALA A 104 -17.79 -60.72 -33.34
CA ALA A 104 -18.12 -61.39 -34.59
C ALA A 104 -16.89 -62.11 -35.16
N ASP A 105 -17.07 -63.34 -35.62
CA ASP A 105 -16.05 -64.17 -36.26
C ASP A 105 -16.53 -64.58 -37.65
N ASN A 106 -15.76 -64.25 -38.68
CA ASN A 106 -16.09 -64.54 -40.08
C ASN A 106 -15.78 -66.02 -40.36
N LEU A 107 -16.83 -66.81 -40.55
CA LEU A 107 -16.73 -68.26 -40.76
C LEU A 107 -16.56 -68.65 -42.22
N GLY A 108 -16.62 -67.70 -43.15
CA GLY A 108 -16.43 -67.89 -44.58
C GLY A 108 -17.63 -67.45 -45.44
N GLU A 109 -17.44 -67.53 -46.76
CA GLU A 109 -18.45 -67.11 -47.76
C GLU A 109 -19.21 -68.29 -48.37
N PHE A 110 -20.50 -68.07 -48.65
CA PHE A 110 -21.21 -68.92 -49.61
C PHE A 110 -20.75 -68.56 -51.02
N ARG A 111 -20.30 -69.54 -51.80
CA ARG A 111 -19.95 -69.33 -53.21
C ARG A 111 -21.02 -69.91 -54.12
N PRO A 112 -21.42 -69.22 -55.20
CA PRO A 112 -22.28 -69.81 -56.21
C PRO A 112 -21.60 -71.07 -56.77
N ARG A 113 -22.28 -72.21 -56.71
CA ARG A 113 -21.74 -73.47 -57.25
C ARG A 113 -21.65 -73.36 -58.77
N LYS A 114 -20.50 -73.68 -59.37
CA LYS A 114 -20.38 -73.77 -60.82
C LYS A 114 -21.20 -74.97 -61.31
N THR A 115 -22.31 -74.71 -62.00
CA THR A 115 -23.11 -75.79 -62.61
C THR A 115 -22.64 -75.99 -64.04
N ARG A 116 -22.24 -77.22 -64.35
CA ARG A 116 -21.84 -77.60 -65.72
C ARG A 116 -23.08 -78.06 -66.48
N ILE A 117 -23.51 -77.28 -67.46
CA ILE A 117 -24.63 -77.65 -68.34
C ILE A 117 -24.06 -78.43 -69.54
N PRO A 118 -24.63 -79.60 -69.93
CA PRO A 118 -24.24 -80.30 -71.14
C PRO A 118 -24.49 -79.45 -72.41
N TRP A 119 -23.76 -79.78 -73.47
CA TRP A 119 -23.38 -78.96 -74.63
C TRP A 119 -24.34 -77.85 -75.17
N PRO A 120 -23.77 -76.73 -75.69
CA PRO A 120 -22.35 -76.39 -75.77
C PRO A 120 -21.88 -75.83 -74.44
N VAL A 121 -20.99 -76.55 -73.76
CA VAL A 121 -20.83 -76.54 -72.29
C VAL A 121 -20.61 -75.13 -71.75
N LYS A 122 -21.71 -74.49 -71.32
CA LYS A 122 -21.71 -73.24 -70.56
C LYS A 122 -21.58 -73.61 -69.09
N ILE A 123 -20.59 -73.04 -68.43
CA ILE A 123 -20.54 -72.99 -66.97
C ILE A 123 -21.36 -71.78 -66.57
N LEU A 124 -22.51 -72.01 -65.93
CA LEU A 124 -23.33 -70.93 -65.37
C LEU A 124 -23.17 -70.91 -63.85
N PRO A 125 -23.27 -69.72 -63.22
CA PRO A 125 -23.44 -69.65 -61.77
C PRO A 125 -24.71 -70.42 -61.39
N GLY A 126 -24.54 -71.43 -60.54
CA GLY A 126 -25.62 -72.16 -59.91
C GLY A 126 -26.25 -71.38 -58.76
N PRO A 127 -27.24 -71.97 -58.07
CA PRO A 127 -27.91 -71.31 -56.97
C PRO A 127 -26.92 -70.97 -55.85
N TRP A 128 -27.20 -69.89 -55.12
CA TRP A 128 -26.50 -69.60 -53.88
C TRP A 128 -26.98 -70.54 -52.77
N GLY A 129 -26.13 -70.74 -51.76
CA GLY A 129 -26.37 -71.68 -50.67
C GLY A 129 -25.78 -73.08 -50.92
N GLY A 130 -26.28 -74.06 -50.17
CA GLY A 130 -25.78 -75.42 -50.08
C GLY A 130 -24.99 -75.69 -48.80
N PRO A 131 -24.37 -76.88 -48.69
CA PRO A 131 -23.64 -77.27 -47.51
C PRO A 131 -22.31 -76.52 -47.37
N MET A 132 -22.01 -76.09 -46.15
CA MET A 132 -20.76 -75.43 -45.76
C MET A 132 -20.28 -75.99 -44.43
N GLU A 133 -19.02 -76.41 -44.38
CA GLU A 133 -18.35 -76.86 -43.16
C GLU A 133 -17.31 -75.81 -42.76
N THR A 134 -17.37 -75.37 -41.51
CA THR A 134 -16.46 -74.37 -40.95
C THR A 134 -16.28 -74.59 -39.45
N THR A 135 -15.40 -73.80 -38.83
CA THR A 135 -15.08 -73.89 -37.42
C THR A 135 -14.96 -72.51 -36.81
N THR A 136 -15.36 -72.36 -35.54
CA THR A 136 -15.11 -71.17 -34.74
C THR A 136 -14.50 -71.54 -33.40
N ARG A 137 -13.84 -70.58 -32.74
CA ARG A 137 -13.37 -70.72 -31.36
C ARG A 137 -14.47 -70.47 -30.32
N PHE A 138 -15.62 -69.94 -30.72
CA PHE A 138 -16.68 -69.59 -29.79
C PHE A 138 -17.47 -70.82 -29.33
N ARG A 139 -17.84 -70.83 -28.04
CA ARG A 139 -18.73 -71.83 -27.44
C ARG A 139 -20.18 -71.34 -27.32
N THR A 140 -20.38 -70.06 -27.03
CA THR A 140 -21.69 -69.42 -26.96
C THR A 140 -21.78 -68.41 -28.09
N PHE A 141 -22.62 -68.66 -29.09
CA PHE A 141 -22.77 -67.76 -30.23
C PHE A 141 -24.09 -67.99 -30.98
N SER A 142 -24.47 -66.98 -31.76
CA SER A 142 -25.50 -67.03 -32.79
C SER A 142 -24.83 -67.15 -34.16
N ILE A 143 -25.53 -67.77 -35.10
CA ILE A 143 -25.13 -67.85 -36.50
C ILE A 143 -25.95 -66.86 -37.31
N VAL A 144 -25.26 -65.98 -38.02
CA VAL A 144 -25.84 -64.90 -38.81
C VAL A 144 -25.26 -64.93 -40.21
N ILE A 145 -26.11 -64.78 -41.22
CA ILE A 145 -25.70 -64.68 -42.63
C ILE A 145 -26.03 -63.27 -43.09
N THR A 146 -25.03 -62.56 -43.62
CA THR A 146 -25.17 -61.19 -44.14
C THR A 146 -24.75 -61.10 -45.59
N ALA A 147 -25.33 -60.14 -46.32
CA ALA A 147 -24.86 -59.77 -47.65
C ALA A 147 -23.66 -58.83 -47.52
N GLU A 148 -22.59 -59.10 -48.26
CA GLU A 148 -21.30 -58.44 -48.11
C GLU A 148 -20.70 -58.01 -49.46
N PRO A 149 -19.89 -56.95 -49.46
CA PRO A 149 -19.21 -56.45 -50.66
C PRO A 149 -18.09 -57.40 -51.10
N HIS A 150 -17.44 -58.08 -50.14
CA HIS A 150 -16.42 -59.09 -50.37
C HIS A 150 -16.29 -60.01 -49.15
N PHE A 151 -15.65 -61.17 -49.32
CA PHE A 151 -15.57 -62.21 -48.27
C PHE A 151 -14.71 -61.85 -47.06
N LEU A 152 -13.76 -60.92 -47.21
CA LEU A 152 -12.76 -60.57 -46.18
C LEU A 152 -13.15 -59.37 -45.31
N VAL A 153 -14.43 -59.01 -45.25
CA VAL A 153 -14.91 -57.93 -44.37
C VAL A 153 -14.62 -58.25 -42.90
N SER A 154 -14.35 -57.20 -42.11
CA SER A 154 -13.95 -57.29 -40.70
C SER A 154 -15.14 -57.36 -39.73
N SER A 155 -16.31 -56.88 -40.15
CA SER A 155 -17.55 -56.89 -39.38
C SER A 155 -18.77 -57.09 -40.28
N PRO A 156 -19.87 -57.67 -39.76
CA PRO A 156 -21.08 -57.92 -40.53
C PRO A 156 -21.79 -56.62 -40.96
N SER A 157 -22.31 -56.58 -42.17
CA SER A 157 -23.15 -55.51 -42.68
C SER A 157 -24.56 -55.56 -42.11
N ARG A 158 -25.29 -54.44 -42.25
CA ARG A 158 -26.70 -54.29 -41.83
C ARG A 158 -27.67 -55.16 -42.63
N GLN A 159 -27.23 -55.75 -43.74
CA GLN A 159 -28.08 -56.57 -44.61
C GLN A 159 -28.09 -58.02 -44.13
N VAL A 160 -28.88 -58.29 -43.09
CA VAL A 160 -29.08 -59.66 -42.60
C VAL A 160 -30.01 -60.44 -43.53
N VAL A 161 -29.51 -61.59 -43.94
CA VAL A 161 -30.19 -62.52 -44.85
C VAL A 161 -30.90 -63.60 -44.06
N ALA A 162 -30.20 -64.24 -43.12
CA ALA A 162 -30.74 -65.32 -42.32
C ALA A 162 -30.04 -65.39 -40.94
N THR A 163 -30.73 -65.99 -39.98
CA THR A 163 -30.19 -66.23 -38.63
C THR A 163 -30.71 -67.57 -38.08
N ASN A 164 -30.00 -68.13 -37.10
CA ASN A 164 -30.49 -69.30 -36.39
C ASN A 164 -31.69 -68.98 -35.49
N LEU A 165 -32.55 -69.97 -35.32
CA LEU A 165 -33.61 -69.97 -34.33
C LEU A 165 -33.13 -70.65 -33.04
N PRO A 166 -33.84 -70.46 -31.90
CA PRO A 166 -33.61 -71.27 -30.71
C PRO A 166 -33.70 -72.78 -31.02
N PRO A 167 -32.96 -73.62 -30.29
CA PRO A 167 -33.06 -75.06 -30.43
C PRO A 167 -34.49 -75.55 -30.11
N GLU A 168 -34.99 -76.48 -30.92
CA GLU A 168 -36.34 -77.09 -30.76
C GLU A 168 -36.24 -78.57 -30.37
N GLY A 169 -37.27 -79.11 -29.72
CA GLY A 169 -37.40 -80.55 -29.45
C GLY A 169 -36.50 -81.07 -28.31
N LYS A 170 -35.62 -82.05 -28.61
CA LYS A 170 -34.80 -82.79 -27.64
C LYS A 170 -33.78 -81.94 -26.85
N TYR A 171 -33.53 -80.72 -27.28
CA TYR A 171 -32.57 -79.78 -26.69
C TYR A 171 -33.24 -78.65 -25.89
N THR A 172 -34.53 -78.80 -25.55
CA THR A 172 -35.29 -77.87 -24.72
C THR A 172 -34.65 -77.78 -23.33
N GLY A 173 -33.86 -76.73 -23.08
CA GLY A 173 -33.12 -76.55 -21.82
C GLY A 173 -31.67 -76.08 -21.99
N LEU A 174 -31.16 -76.01 -23.23
CA LEU A 174 -29.89 -75.32 -23.50
C LEU A 174 -29.99 -73.84 -23.08
N GLU A 175 -28.93 -73.33 -22.46
CA GLU A 175 -28.83 -71.91 -22.15
C GLU A 175 -28.81 -71.12 -23.46
N VAL A 176 -29.82 -70.26 -23.60
CA VAL A 176 -29.97 -69.36 -24.73
C VAL A 176 -30.00 -67.93 -24.25
N GLU A 177 -29.31 -67.06 -24.97
CA GLU A 177 -29.24 -65.64 -24.68
C GLU A 177 -29.56 -64.83 -25.94
N ALA A 178 -30.27 -63.72 -25.77
CA ALA A 178 -30.48 -62.78 -26.85
C ALA A 178 -29.16 -62.06 -27.17
N VAL A 179 -28.72 -62.13 -28.42
CA VAL A 179 -27.50 -61.46 -28.86
C VAL A 179 -27.85 -60.25 -29.69
N ALA A 180 -27.30 -59.12 -29.30
CA ALA A 180 -27.29 -57.92 -30.13
C ALA A 180 -26.15 -58.06 -31.15
N VAL A 181 -26.51 -58.25 -32.41
CA VAL A 181 -25.57 -58.10 -33.51
C VAL A 181 -25.43 -56.60 -33.73
N ASN A 182 -24.32 -56.06 -33.23
CA ASN A 182 -23.93 -54.71 -33.52
C ASN A 182 -23.34 -54.69 -34.92
N PHE A 183 -24.07 -54.12 -35.87
CA PHE A 183 -23.46 -53.71 -37.14
C PHE A 183 -22.64 -52.48 -36.85
N ARG A 184 -21.43 -52.70 -36.30
CA ARG A 184 -20.42 -51.67 -36.32
C ARG A 184 -20.24 -51.34 -37.78
N GLY A 185 -20.62 -50.11 -38.12
CA GLY A 185 -20.48 -49.59 -39.47
C GLY A 185 -19.02 -49.58 -39.83
N ASP A 186 -18.51 -50.71 -40.31
CA ASP A 186 -17.50 -50.70 -41.34
C ASP A 186 -18.22 -50.09 -42.56
N ILE A 187 -18.24 -48.76 -42.48
CA ILE A 187 -18.74 -47.78 -43.43
C ILE A 187 -20.26 -47.78 -43.56
N GLY A 188 -20.84 -46.57 -43.64
CA GLY A 188 -22.13 -46.40 -44.28
C GLY A 188 -22.00 -46.84 -45.74
N MET A 189 -22.09 -48.15 -45.99
CA MET A 189 -22.05 -48.78 -47.31
C MET A 189 -23.05 -48.11 -48.26
N GLU A 190 -24.14 -47.56 -47.69
CA GLU A 190 -25.14 -46.73 -48.34
C GLU A 190 -24.55 -45.47 -49.03
N SER A 191 -23.46 -44.91 -48.49
CA SER A 191 -22.77 -43.71 -48.99
C SER A 191 -21.63 -43.99 -49.95
N VAL A 192 -21.17 -45.24 -50.06
CA VAL A 192 -20.08 -45.60 -50.98
C VAL A 192 -20.60 -45.44 -52.42
N PRO A 193 -19.88 -44.71 -53.30
CA PRO A 193 -20.26 -44.56 -54.70
C PRO A 193 -19.94 -45.82 -55.48
N TRP A 194 -20.78 -46.85 -55.33
CA TRP A 194 -20.61 -48.15 -55.99
C TRP A 194 -20.63 -48.03 -57.51
N ARG A 195 -19.60 -48.57 -58.16
CA ARG A 195 -19.53 -48.67 -59.62
C ARG A 195 -20.67 -49.53 -60.16
N GLU A 196 -21.34 -49.06 -61.20
CA GLU A 196 -22.31 -49.88 -61.92
C GLU A 196 -21.60 -50.95 -62.75
N GLU A 197 -22.10 -52.17 -62.67
CA GLU A 197 -21.65 -53.26 -63.53
C GLU A 197 -22.55 -53.29 -64.76
N HIS A 198 -21.98 -53.01 -65.93
CA HIS A 198 -22.70 -53.13 -67.19
C HIS A 198 -22.83 -54.61 -67.58
N VAL A 199 -23.70 -55.35 -66.91
CA VAL A 199 -23.98 -56.76 -67.24
C VAL A 199 -24.88 -56.80 -68.47
N THR A 200 -24.29 -56.59 -69.65
CA THR A 200 -25.02 -56.45 -70.92
C THR A 200 -24.73 -57.59 -71.89
N LEU A 201 -23.60 -58.29 -71.70
CA LEU A 201 -23.16 -59.39 -72.56
C LEU A 201 -23.17 -60.72 -71.80
N ALA A 202 -23.28 -61.82 -72.56
CA ALA A 202 -23.11 -63.18 -72.01
C ALA A 202 -21.74 -63.40 -71.35
N LYS A 203 -20.72 -62.62 -71.76
CA LYS A 203 -19.40 -62.58 -71.14
C LYS A 203 -19.48 -62.08 -69.69
N ASP A 204 -20.24 -61.01 -69.44
CA ASP A 204 -20.39 -60.40 -68.10
C ASP A 204 -21.07 -61.33 -67.11
N LEU A 205 -22.00 -62.18 -67.58
CA LEU A 205 -22.62 -63.25 -66.79
C LEU A 205 -21.63 -64.37 -66.39
N ALA A 206 -20.48 -64.46 -67.05
CA ALA A 206 -19.42 -65.43 -66.77
C ALA A 206 -18.28 -64.83 -65.93
N MET A 207 -18.41 -63.58 -65.48
CA MET A 207 -17.44 -62.95 -64.59
C MET A 207 -17.27 -63.76 -63.29
N PRO A 208 -16.03 -64.06 -62.86
CA PRO A 208 -15.79 -64.63 -61.55
C PRO A 208 -16.31 -63.69 -60.46
N ILE A 209 -17.05 -64.21 -59.49
CA ILE A 209 -17.62 -63.39 -58.41
C ILE A 209 -16.55 -62.68 -57.60
N GLU A 210 -15.35 -63.28 -57.52
CA GLU A 210 -14.17 -62.69 -56.90
C GLU A 210 -13.76 -61.37 -57.55
N LEU A 211 -13.90 -61.24 -58.87
CA LEU A 211 -13.57 -60.01 -59.59
C LEU A 211 -14.54 -58.89 -59.21
N LEU A 212 -15.82 -59.20 -59.12
CA LEU A 212 -16.83 -58.26 -58.61
C LEU A 212 -16.50 -57.84 -57.17
N GLN A 213 -16.22 -58.81 -56.29
CA GLN A 213 -15.83 -58.53 -54.90
C GLN A 213 -14.58 -57.65 -54.81
N ALA A 214 -13.57 -57.86 -55.67
CA ALA A 214 -12.35 -57.05 -55.69
C ALA A 214 -12.62 -55.61 -56.15
N ARG A 215 -13.55 -55.40 -57.09
CA ARG A 215 -14.02 -54.06 -57.47
C ARG A 215 -14.75 -53.37 -56.32
N ARG A 216 -15.55 -54.11 -55.55
CA ARG A 216 -16.20 -53.57 -54.34
C ARG A 216 -15.19 -53.18 -53.26
N ALA A 217 -14.17 -54.01 -53.03
CA ALA A 217 -13.07 -53.67 -52.11
C ALA A 217 -12.33 -52.39 -52.54
N MET A 218 -12.13 -52.18 -53.85
CA MET A 218 -11.55 -50.96 -54.40
C MET A 218 -12.44 -49.73 -54.18
N ASP A 219 -13.75 -49.83 -54.47
CA ASP A 219 -14.71 -48.73 -54.29
C ASP A 219 -14.74 -48.29 -52.82
N ILE A 220 -14.71 -49.25 -51.89
CA ILE A 220 -14.57 -49.01 -50.45
C ILE A 220 -13.25 -48.28 -50.13
N ALA A 221 -12.11 -48.81 -50.59
CA ALA A 221 -10.80 -48.25 -50.27
C ALA A 221 -10.64 -46.80 -50.78
N ARG A 222 -11.20 -46.49 -51.96
CA ARG A 222 -11.24 -45.12 -52.50
C ARG A 222 -12.15 -44.21 -51.68
N PHE A 223 -13.34 -44.68 -51.30
CA PHE A 223 -14.25 -43.90 -50.47
C PHE A 223 -13.61 -43.52 -49.12
N LEU A 224 -12.86 -44.45 -48.53
CA LEU A 224 -12.13 -44.25 -47.28
C LEU A 224 -10.82 -43.48 -47.43
N GLN A 225 -10.46 -43.06 -48.66
CA GLN A 225 -9.21 -42.35 -48.95
C GLN A 225 -7.98 -43.08 -48.42
N VAL A 226 -7.95 -44.41 -48.59
CA VAL A 226 -6.87 -45.27 -48.09
C VAL A 226 -5.50 -44.83 -48.62
N GLU A 227 -5.45 -44.23 -49.82
CA GLU A 227 -4.23 -43.69 -50.39
C GLU A 227 -3.56 -42.61 -49.52
N LYS A 228 -4.30 -41.95 -48.61
CA LYS A 228 -3.77 -40.87 -47.78
C LYS A 228 -2.70 -41.35 -46.78
N TYR A 229 -2.89 -42.53 -46.19
CA TYR A 229 -1.96 -43.10 -45.22
C TYR A 229 -1.37 -44.45 -45.64
N ALA A 230 -1.92 -45.11 -46.68
CA ALA A 230 -1.43 -46.38 -47.21
C ALA A 230 -1.27 -46.37 -48.74
N GLU A 231 -0.65 -45.31 -49.28
CA GLU A 231 -0.49 -45.10 -50.73
C GLU A 231 0.16 -46.28 -51.45
N ALA A 232 1.28 -46.79 -50.92
CA ALA A 232 2.04 -47.87 -51.55
C ALA A 232 1.24 -49.17 -51.59
N GLU A 233 0.56 -49.50 -50.50
CA GLU A 233 -0.27 -50.70 -50.38
C GLU A 233 -1.52 -50.61 -51.26
N PHE A 234 -2.14 -49.43 -51.31
CA PHE A 234 -3.27 -49.15 -52.20
C PHE A 234 -2.89 -49.32 -53.68
N LYS A 235 -1.78 -48.74 -54.13
CA LYS A 235 -1.29 -48.90 -55.51
C LYS A 235 -1.00 -50.37 -55.84
N ALA A 236 -0.36 -51.09 -54.93
CA ALA A 236 -0.08 -52.51 -55.11
C ALA A 236 -1.36 -53.37 -55.21
N ALA A 237 -2.44 -52.97 -54.53
CA ALA A 237 -3.75 -53.60 -54.64
C ALA A 237 -4.41 -53.29 -55.99
N GLU A 238 -4.39 -52.03 -56.42
CA GLU A 238 -4.92 -51.57 -57.71
C GLU A 238 -4.22 -52.24 -58.90
N GLU A 239 -2.90 -52.38 -58.88
CA GLU A 239 -2.14 -53.11 -59.89
C GLU A 239 -2.55 -54.59 -59.97
N THR A 240 -2.80 -55.22 -58.82
CA THR A 240 -3.22 -56.62 -58.75
C THR A 240 -4.63 -56.79 -59.31
N LEU A 241 -5.54 -55.85 -59.01
CA LEU A 241 -6.89 -55.82 -59.60
C LEU A 241 -6.83 -55.63 -61.11
N SER A 242 -5.99 -54.71 -61.60
CA SER A 242 -5.79 -54.50 -63.05
C SER A 242 -5.30 -55.78 -63.76
N GLN A 243 -4.41 -56.55 -63.11
CA GLN A 243 -3.98 -57.86 -63.64
C GLN A 243 -5.12 -58.88 -63.66
N ALA A 244 -6.00 -58.88 -62.65
CA ALA A 244 -7.18 -59.73 -62.62
C ALA A 244 -8.16 -59.39 -63.75
N GLU A 245 -8.40 -58.10 -64.00
CA GLU A 245 -9.23 -57.62 -65.10
C GLU A 245 -8.67 -58.02 -66.46
N LYS A 246 -7.36 -57.84 -66.69
CA LYS A 246 -6.67 -58.30 -67.91
C LYS A 246 -6.77 -59.80 -68.10
N ALA A 247 -6.60 -60.59 -67.04
CA ALA A 247 -6.74 -62.05 -67.12
C ALA A 247 -8.17 -62.46 -67.52
N TYR A 248 -9.19 -61.75 -67.02
CA TYR A 248 -10.57 -61.97 -67.41
C TYR A 248 -10.84 -61.57 -68.86
N GLU A 249 -10.29 -60.43 -69.31
CA GLU A 249 -10.35 -60.01 -70.71
C GLU A 249 -9.76 -61.05 -71.66
N GLN A 250 -8.65 -61.68 -71.25
CA GLN A 250 -7.96 -62.78 -71.94
C GLN A 250 -8.61 -64.16 -71.77
N GLU A 251 -9.84 -64.23 -71.26
CA GLU A 251 -10.60 -65.47 -71.10
C GLU A 251 -9.91 -66.50 -70.19
N GLN A 252 -9.18 -66.03 -69.17
CA GLN A 252 -8.55 -66.86 -68.12
C GLN A 252 -9.30 -66.68 -66.79
N PRO A 253 -10.55 -67.18 -66.64
CA PRO A 253 -11.41 -66.89 -65.50
C PRO A 253 -10.86 -67.41 -64.16
N ASP A 254 -10.19 -68.56 -64.15
CA ASP A 254 -9.62 -69.11 -62.90
C ASP A 254 -8.41 -68.29 -62.44
N ARG A 255 -7.59 -67.79 -63.38
CA ARG A 255 -6.50 -66.86 -63.08
C ARG A 255 -7.03 -65.52 -62.60
N ALA A 256 -8.07 -65.00 -63.25
CA ALA A 256 -8.75 -63.78 -62.84
C ALA A 256 -9.30 -63.90 -61.42
N ALA A 257 -9.96 -65.02 -61.08
CA ALA A 257 -10.47 -65.29 -59.74
C ALA A 257 -9.35 -65.32 -58.69
N LEU A 258 -8.22 -65.98 -59.00
CA LEU A 258 -7.06 -66.04 -58.11
C LEU A 258 -6.48 -64.63 -57.83
N LEU A 259 -6.22 -63.86 -58.90
CA LEU A 259 -5.68 -62.51 -58.78
C LEU A 259 -6.66 -61.57 -58.08
N ALA A 260 -7.97 -61.71 -58.32
CA ALA A 260 -8.99 -60.92 -57.66
C ALA A 260 -9.03 -61.19 -56.14
N ARG A 261 -8.91 -62.44 -55.69
CA ARG A 261 -8.78 -62.75 -54.26
C ARG A 261 -7.53 -62.12 -53.64
N GLN A 262 -6.41 -62.14 -54.35
CA GLN A 262 -5.19 -61.46 -53.90
C GLN A 262 -5.38 -59.94 -53.82
N ALA A 263 -6.10 -59.34 -54.78
CA ALA A 263 -6.44 -57.93 -54.75
C ALA A 263 -7.31 -57.57 -53.53
N ILE A 264 -8.35 -58.37 -53.21
CA ILE A 264 -9.19 -58.18 -52.01
C ILE A 264 -8.32 -58.18 -50.74
N GLN A 265 -7.43 -59.17 -50.59
CA GLN A 265 -6.53 -59.24 -49.44
C GLN A 265 -5.64 -57.99 -49.32
N ARG A 266 -5.13 -57.49 -50.45
CA ARG A 266 -4.29 -56.28 -50.47
C ARG A 266 -5.07 -55.01 -50.16
N PHE A 267 -6.31 -54.89 -50.63
CA PHE A 267 -7.17 -53.75 -50.27
C PHE A 267 -7.49 -53.75 -48.77
N GLU A 268 -7.81 -54.90 -48.17
CA GLU A 268 -8.05 -55.00 -46.74
C GLU A 268 -6.79 -54.70 -45.91
N LEU A 269 -5.63 -55.19 -46.34
CA LEU A 269 -4.36 -54.82 -45.71
C LEU A 269 -4.10 -53.31 -45.79
N ALA A 270 -4.33 -52.70 -46.95
CA ALA A 270 -4.16 -51.26 -47.13
C ALA A 270 -5.11 -50.47 -46.22
N ARG A 271 -6.38 -50.90 -46.09
CA ARG A 271 -7.37 -50.31 -45.17
C ARG A 271 -6.91 -50.39 -43.72
N GLN A 272 -6.46 -51.57 -43.28
CA GLN A 272 -5.96 -51.78 -41.93
C GLN A 272 -4.77 -50.85 -41.63
N LEU A 273 -3.76 -50.83 -42.51
CA LEU A 273 -2.58 -49.99 -42.34
C LEU A 273 -2.91 -48.50 -42.38
N ASN A 274 -3.88 -48.09 -43.20
CA ASN A 274 -4.38 -46.72 -43.23
C ASN A 274 -4.98 -46.31 -41.87
N GLN A 275 -5.80 -47.18 -41.28
CA GLN A 275 -6.37 -46.93 -39.95
C GLN A 275 -5.28 -46.88 -38.87
N GLU A 276 -4.37 -47.86 -38.84
CA GLU A 276 -3.26 -47.90 -37.87
C GLU A 276 -2.37 -46.65 -37.96
N ARG A 277 -2.02 -46.21 -39.18
CA ARG A 277 -1.19 -45.02 -39.39
C ARG A 277 -1.93 -43.72 -39.05
N LEU A 278 -3.23 -43.64 -39.35
CA LEU A 278 -4.07 -42.52 -38.94
C LEU A 278 -4.14 -42.40 -37.40
N GLU A 279 -4.42 -43.50 -36.71
CA GLU A 279 -4.47 -43.55 -35.25
C GLU A 279 -3.12 -43.19 -34.63
N ALA A 280 -2.03 -43.71 -35.17
CA ALA A 280 -0.68 -43.38 -34.72
C ALA A 280 -0.32 -41.90 -34.95
N GLN A 281 -0.82 -41.27 -36.02
CA GLN A 281 -0.64 -39.84 -36.24
C GLN A 281 -1.47 -39.00 -35.27
N LEU A 282 -2.73 -39.35 -35.05
CA LEU A 282 -3.59 -38.67 -34.08
C LEU A 282 -3.04 -38.78 -32.67
N LYS A 283 -2.49 -39.94 -32.30
CA LYS A 283 -1.83 -40.13 -31.01
C LYS A 283 -0.61 -39.22 -30.87
N ARG A 284 0.27 -39.18 -31.88
CA ARG A 284 1.44 -38.29 -31.88
C ARG A 284 1.05 -36.81 -31.80
N GLN A 285 0.00 -36.39 -32.49
CA GLN A 285 -0.51 -35.02 -32.40
C GLN A 285 -0.97 -34.69 -30.98
N LYS A 286 -1.76 -35.57 -30.35
CA LYS A 286 -2.19 -35.39 -28.95
C LYS A 286 -1.02 -35.36 -27.97
N GLU A 287 0.00 -36.18 -28.19
CA GLU A 287 1.22 -36.17 -27.37
C GLU A 287 1.99 -34.85 -27.49
N LEU A 288 2.10 -34.30 -28.70
CA LEU A 288 2.71 -32.99 -28.92
C LEU A 288 1.89 -31.85 -28.30
N GLU A 289 0.57 -31.86 -28.49
CA GLU A 289 -0.34 -30.89 -27.84
C GLU A 289 -0.23 -30.94 -26.32
N LEU A 290 -0.16 -32.15 -25.74
CA LEU A 290 0.03 -32.32 -24.31
C LEU A 290 1.40 -31.81 -23.85
N ALA A 291 2.46 -32.08 -24.61
CA ALA A 291 3.79 -31.58 -24.30
C ALA A 291 3.85 -30.03 -24.33
N ASP A 292 3.20 -29.40 -25.30
CA ASP A 292 3.10 -27.94 -25.38
C ASP A 292 2.35 -27.35 -24.18
N VAL A 293 1.24 -27.98 -23.77
CA VAL A 293 0.49 -27.59 -22.56
C VAL A 293 1.34 -27.73 -21.31
N VAL A 294 2.07 -28.84 -21.16
CA VAL A 294 2.99 -29.06 -20.03
C VAL A 294 4.07 -27.98 -20.01
N HIS A 295 4.70 -27.67 -21.14
CA HIS A 295 5.71 -26.61 -21.21
C HIS A 295 5.14 -25.22 -20.87
N GLN A 296 3.91 -24.92 -21.30
CA GLN A 296 3.23 -23.67 -20.91
C GLN A 296 2.94 -23.62 -19.40
N LEU A 297 2.50 -24.74 -18.81
CA LEU A 297 2.26 -24.83 -17.37
C LEU A 297 3.55 -24.64 -16.57
N GLU A 298 4.65 -25.27 -16.97
CA GLU A 298 5.96 -25.06 -16.33
C GLU A 298 6.44 -23.61 -16.45
N GLY A 299 6.20 -22.95 -17.59
CA GLY A 299 6.46 -21.53 -17.78
C GLY A 299 5.64 -20.66 -16.83
N ALA A 300 4.33 -20.90 -16.76
CA ALA A 300 3.41 -20.17 -15.88
C ALA A 300 3.73 -20.41 -14.39
N GLU A 301 4.16 -21.62 -14.01
CA GLU A 301 4.60 -21.91 -12.64
C GLU A 301 5.87 -21.13 -12.28
N LYS A 302 6.84 -21.05 -13.19
CA LYS A 302 8.06 -20.24 -12.99
C LYS A 302 7.70 -18.76 -12.85
N GLU A 303 6.81 -18.23 -13.68
CA GLU A 303 6.33 -16.84 -13.59
C GLU A 303 5.55 -16.59 -12.29
N ALA A 304 4.70 -17.52 -11.86
CA ALA A 304 4.01 -17.43 -10.59
C ALA A 304 4.98 -17.48 -9.40
N ALA A 305 6.06 -18.27 -9.50
CA ALA A 305 7.10 -18.33 -8.48
C ALA A 305 7.90 -17.02 -8.40
N THR A 306 8.29 -16.42 -9.54
CA THR A 306 8.97 -15.11 -9.56
C THR A 306 8.06 -13.99 -9.08
N ALA A 307 6.79 -13.96 -9.48
CA ALA A 307 5.81 -13.01 -8.98
C ALA A 307 5.61 -13.11 -7.46
N LYS A 308 5.54 -14.34 -6.91
CA LYS A 308 5.49 -14.57 -5.46
C LYS A 308 6.75 -14.08 -4.76
N ALA A 309 7.93 -14.26 -5.35
CA ALA A 309 9.19 -13.76 -4.79
C ALA A 309 9.21 -12.22 -4.76
N ASN A 310 8.87 -11.56 -5.87
CA ASN A 310 8.80 -10.10 -5.97
C ASN A 310 7.77 -9.52 -4.99
N PHE A 311 6.60 -10.18 -4.84
CA PHE A 311 5.60 -9.76 -3.87
C PHE A 311 6.14 -9.83 -2.44
N LYS A 312 6.84 -10.92 -2.07
CA LYS A 312 7.49 -11.03 -0.75
C LYS A 312 8.52 -9.92 -0.52
N GLU A 313 9.37 -9.64 -1.51
CA GLU A 313 10.36 -8.56 -1.41
C GLU A 313 9.69 -7.20 -1.22
N THR A 314 8.64 -6.91 -2.00
CA THR A 314 7.86 -5.66 -1.89
C THR A 314 7.20 -5.55 -0.52
N THR A 315 6.68 -6.65 0.06
CA THR A 315 6.11 -6.62 1.41
C THR A 315 7.16 -6.34 2.49
N VAL A 316 8.37 -6.89 2.35
CA VAL A 316 9.48 -6.62 3.29
C VAL A 316 9.91 -5.15 3.20
N GLU A 317 10.04 -4.60 1.99
CA GLU A 317 10.36 -3.19 1.79
C GLU A 317 9.28 -2.26 2.37
N LEU A 318 8.00 -2.60 2.17
CA LEU A 318 6.88 -1.85 2.73
C LEU A 318 6.90 -1.86 4.26
N ASP A 319 7.17 -3.02 4.88
CA ASP A 319 7.29 -3.15 6.34
C ASP A 319 8.47 -2.33 6.88
N GLU A 320 9.60 -2.30 6.17
CA GLU A 320 10.75 -1.49 6.55
C GLU A 320 10.44 0.01 6.44
N LYS A 321 9.79 0.45 5.36
CA LYS A 321 9.32 1.83 5.20
C LYS A 321 8.32 2.24 6.26
N ASN A 322 7.39 1.36 6.61
CA ASN A 322 6.44 1.60 7.69
C ASN A 322 7.14 1.75 9.04
N ARG A 323 8.16 0.92 9.34
CA ARG A 323 8.99 1.08 10.54
C ARG A 323 9.75 2.41 10.54
N GLN A 324 10.34 2.81 9.41
CA GLN A 324 11.03 4.10 9.27
C GLN A 324 10.08 5.28 9.50
N LEU A 325 8.88 5.25 8.90
CA LEU A 325 7.85 6.27 9.11
C LEU A 325 7.40 6.34 10.58
N GLN A 326 7.25 5.19 11.24
CA GLN A 326 6.85 5.15 12.64
C GLN A 326 7.95 5.70 13.56
N GLN A 327 9.22 5.39 13.30
CA GLN A 327 10.35 5.99 14.00
C GLN A 327 10.41 7.51 13.78
N ALA A 328 10.24 7.97 12.53
CA ALA A 328 10.22 9.39 12.20
C ALA A 328 9.09 10.13 12.95
N ARG A 329 7.89 9.54 13.04
CA ARG A 329 6.78 10.10 13.84
C ARG A 329 7.15 10.23 15.31
N VAL A 330 7.71 9.18 15.92
CA VAL A 330 8.14 9.23 17.33
C VAL A 330 9.20 10.32 17.55
N THR A 331 10.15 10.47 16.64
CA THR A 331 11.15 11.55 16.75
C THR A 331 10.54 12.94 16.58
N ALA A 332 9.57 13.10 15.67
CA ALA A 332 8.86 14.37 15.49
C ALA A 332 8.04 14.72 16.73
N ASP A 333 7.38 13.74 17.34
CA ASP A 333 6.64 13.91 18.59
C ASP A 333 7.58 14.30 19.74
N ASP A 334 8.75 13.66 19.90
CA ASP A 334 9.74 14.03 20.92
C ASP A 334 10.30 15.45 20.71
N VAL A 335 10.64 15.81 19.47
CA VAL A 335 11.09 17.18 19.14
C VAL A 335 10.00 18.20 19.45
N SER A 336 8.75 17.92 19.09
CA SER A 336 7.61 18.81 19.39
C SER A 336 7.41 18.99 20.91
N ALA A 337 7.54 17.91 21.68
CA ALA A 337 7.46 17.96 23.14
C ALA A 337 8.63 18.75 23.76
N ARG A 338 9.84 18.64 23.20
CA ARG A 338 11.01 19.43 23.63
C ARG A 338 10.82 20.91 23.33
N VAL A 339 10.29 21.26 22.16
CA VAL A 339 9.96 22.65 21.80
C VAL A 339 8.95 23.23 22.79
N GLN A 340 7.84 22.52 23.05
CA GLN A 340 6.83 22.98 24.02
C GLN A 340 7.40 23.17 25.44
N ARG A 341 8.30 22.27 25.89
CA ARG A 341 8.99 22.43 27.18
C ARG A 341 9.89 23.66 27.21
N LEU A 342 10.64 23.92 26.14
CA LEU A 342 11.50 25.10 26.03
C LEU A 342 10.69 26.40 25.98
N GLU A 343 9.56 26.40 25.28
CA GLU A 343 8.62 27.54 25.25
C GLU A 343 8.06 27.84 26.65
N ALA A 344 7.63 26.80 27.39
CA ALA A 344 7.17 26.95 28.77
C ALA A 344 8.27 27.48 29.70
N GLN A 345 9.50 26.99 29.57
CA GLN A 345 10.65 27.48 30.33
C GLN A 345 10.99 28.94 30.00
N LEU A 346 10.90 29.32 28.73
CA LEU A 346 11.13 30.70 28.30
C LEU A 346 10.07 31.65 28.86
N GLU A 347 8.79 31.27 28.81
CA GLU A 347 7.71 32.05 29.43
C GLU A 347 7.93 32.23 30.93
N GLU A 348 8.30 31.16 31.64
CA GLU A 348 8.56 31.23 33.07
C GLU A 348 9.75 32.13 33.39
N ALA A 349 10.83 32.05 32.62
CA ALA A 349 12.00 32.91 32.74
C ALA A 349 11.66 34.39 32.47
N LEU A 350 10.86 34.69 31.44
CA LEU A 350 10.38 36.04 31.16
C LEU A 350 9.52 36.59 32.29
N ARG A 351 8.60 35.79 32.85
CA ARG A 351 7.80 36.17 34.01
C ARG A 351 8.66 36.41 35.25
N ALA A 352 9.72 35.63 35.46
CA ALA A 352 10.67 35.86 36.55
C ALA A 352 11.45 37.17 36.35
N ALA A 353 11.95 37.43 35.14
CA ALA A 353 12.66 38.67 34.80
C ALA A 353 11.77 39.92 34.98
N HIS A 354 10.52 39.87 34.53
CA HIS A 354 9.56 40.96 34.74
C HIS A 354 9.30 41.24 36.24
N ARG A 355 9.16 40.19 37.06
CA ARG A 355 9.01 40.34 38.51
C ARG A 355 10.24 40.98 39.15
N ALA A 356 11.44 40.58 38.76
CA ALA A 356 12.68 41.17 39.24
C ALA A 356 12.80 42.65 38.84
N GLN A 357 12.46 43.00 37.60
CA GLN A 357 12.46 44.39 37.14
C GLN A 357 11.49 45.26 37.94
N GLN A 358 10.27 44.78 38.19
CA GLN A 358 9.27 45.50 39.00
C GLN A 358 9.75 45.74 40.44
N GLN A 359 10.43 44.76 41.03
CA GLN A 359 11.01 44.89 42.36
C GLN A 359 12.14 45.94 42.39
N MET A 360 12.99 45.98 41.37
CA MET A 360 14.02 47.01 41.24
C MET A 360 13.43 48.41 41.14
N THR A 361 12.46 48.64 40.24
CA THR A 361 11.84 49.96 40.08
C THR A 361 11.14 50.44 41.36
N GLN A 362 10.46 49.54 42.09
CA GLN A 362 9.85 49.90 43.37
C GLN A 362 10.89 50.24 44.46
N ALA A 363 12.05 49.60 44.42
CA ALA A 363 13.14 49.91 45.36
C ALA A 363 13.76 51.29 45.06
N GLU A 364 13.96 51.62 43.79
CA GLU A 364 14.47 52.92 43.35
C GLU A 364 13.52 54.08 43.72
N GLU A 365 12.21 53.92 43.48
CA GLU A 365 11.20 54.92 43.85
C GLU A 365 11.20 55.20 45.36
N ARG A 366 11.26 54.15 46.19
CA ARG A 366 11.32 54.29 47.65
C ARG A 366 12.59 55.01 48.12
N ALA A 367 13.72 54.79 47.46
CA ALA A 367 14.97 55.47 47.78
C ALA A 367 14.89 56.97 47.45
N ALA A 368 14.36 57.32 46.27
CA ALA A 368 14.20 58.72 45.84
C ALA A 368 13.25 59.52 46.75
N GLU A 369 12.15 58.91 47.20
CA GLU A 369 11.24 59.55 48.15
C GLU A 369 11.92 59.85 49.50
N ALA A 370 12.77 58.94 49.99
CA ALA A 370 13.48 59.11 51.26
C ALA A 370 14.49 60.28 51.19
N GLU A 371 15.23 60.41 50.10
CA GLU A 371 16.19 61.52 49.90
C GLU A 371 15.48 62.88 49.85
N SER A 372 14.34 62.98 49.16
CA SER A 372 13.58 64.24 49.07
C SER A 372 13.09 64.76 50.43
N ARG A 373 12.68 63.84 51.33
CA ARG A 373 12.22 64.20 52.68
C ARG A 373 13.36 64.69 53.57
N ALA A 374 14.56 64.13 53.41
CA ALA A 374 15.73 64.55 54.18
C ALA A 374 16.18 65.98 53.84
N ALA A 375 16.21 66.33 52.54
CA ALA A 375 16.62 67.67 52.09
C ALA A 375 15.68 68.79 52.57
N ALA A 376 14.36 68.54 52.62
CA ALA A 376 13.38 69.54 53.07
C ALA A 376 13.52 69.89 54.56
N ALA A 377 13.93 68.93 55.41
CA ALA A 377 14.07 69.13 56.84
C ALA A 377 15.26 70.03 57.22
N GLU A 378 16.39 69.93 56.50
CA GLU A 378 17.57 70.78 56.76
C GLU A 378 17.31 72.27 56.45
N GLN A 379 16.52 72.55 55.41
CA GLN A 379 16.27 73.92 54.98
C GLN A 379 15.44 74.72 56.00
N GLN A 380 14.50 74.06 56.71
CA GLN A 380 13.70 74.68 57.76
C GLN A 380 14.53 75.09 58.99
N LEU A 381 15.56 74.33 59.34
CA LEU A 381 16.37 74.60 60.54
C LEU A 381 17.21 75.89 60.40
N ARG A 382 17.78 76.14 59.22
CA ARG A 382 18.60 77.34 58.96
C ARG A 382 17.80 78.63 59.04
N GLN A 383 16.53 78.61 58.64
CA GLN A 383 15.68 79.81 58.61
C GLN A 383 15.28 80.30 60.01
N MET A 384 15.13 79.37 60.97
CA MET A 384 14.78 79.71 62.35
C MET A 384 15.92 80.40 63.11
N GLN A 385 17.17 80.07 62.82
CA GLN A 385 18.32 80.61 63.58
C GLN A 385 18.65 82.07 63.23
N ALA A 386 18.46 82.49 61.97
CA ALA A 386 18.80 83.85 61.54
C ALA A 386 17.84 84.94 62.07
N SER A 387 16.58 84.57 62.33
CA SER A 387 15.54 85.52 62.74
C SER A 387 15.57 85.86 64.24
N SER A 388 16.20 85.03 65.08
CA SER A 388 16.26 85.29 66.54
C SER A 388 17.31 86.32 66.95
N MET A 389 18.43 86.45 66.20
CA MET A 389 19.53 87.36 66.58
C MET A 389 19.19 88.84 66.40
N THR A 390 18.49 89.19 65.31
CA THR A 390 18.16 90.59 64.97
C THR A 390 17.23 91.26 66.00
N VAL A 391 16.36 90.49 66.65
CA VAL A 391 15.42 91.00 67.66
C VAL A 391 16.13 91.34 68.98
N GLN A 392 17.20 90.62 69.33
CA GLN A 392 17.91 90.82 70.60
C GLN A 392 18.76 92.09 70.60
N GLU A 393 19.46 92.38 69.50
CA GLU A 393 20.30 93.58 69.36
C GLU A 393 19.50 94.89 69.45
N HIS A 394 18.32 94.94 68.81
CA HIS A 394 17.49 96.15 68.84
C HIS A 394 17.01 96.51 70.26
N ARG A 395 16.72 95.51 71.10
CA ARG A 395 16.29 95.73 72.50
C ARG A 395 17.41 96.29 73.38
N PHE A 396 18.65 95.87 73.16
CA PHE A 396 19.81 96.33 73.92
C PHE A 396 20.06 97.83 73.72
N ARG A 397 19.98 98.31 72.47
CA ARG A 397 20.14 99.73 72.10
C ARG A 397 19.20 100.66 72.86
N LEU A 398 17.93 100.29 72.93
CA LEU A 398 16.89 101.12 73.55
C LEU A 398 17.14 101.33 75.04
N ARG A 399 17.73 100.34 75.74
CA ARG A 399 18.06 100.47 77.16
C ARG A 399 19.22 101.43 77.42
N LEU A 400 20.27 101.38 76.59
CA LEU A 400 21.42 102.27 76.75
C LEU A 400 21.06 103.74 76.51
N ALA A 401 20.16 104.01 75.56
CA ALA A 401 19.74 105.37 75.20
C ALA A 401 18.98 106.11 76.31
N GLN A 402 18.44 105.39 77.30
CA GLN A 402 17.77 106.01 78.45
C GLN A 402 18.74 106.55 79.50
N ILE A 403 19.99 106.08 79.50
CA ILE A 403 20.97 106.35 80.56
C ILE A 403 21.86 107.53 80.20
N ALA A 404 22.30 107.60 78.94
CA ALA A 404 23.13 108.66 78.40
C ALA A 404 23.04 108.67 76.87
N GLU A 405 23.58 109.71 76.24
CA GLU A 405 23.57 109.84 74.78
C GLU A 405 24.39 108.72 74.13
N VAL A 406 23.71 107.82 73.41
CA VAL A 406 24.33 106.68 72.71
C VAL A 406 24.68 107.10 71.30
N ARG A 407 25.97 107.07 70.98
CA ARG A 407 26.46 107.15 69.60
C ARG A 407 26.54 105.74 69.05
N SER A 408 25.98 105.48 67.89
CA SER A 408 26.06 104.17 67.23
C SER A 408 26.70 104.28 65.86
N ASP A 409 27.59 103.35 65.57
CA ASP A 409 28.08 103.02 64.23
C ASP A 409 27.66 101.58 63.88
N ASP A 410 27.81 101.16 62.63
CA ASP A 410 27.32 99.86 62.09
C ASP A 410 27.90 98.63 62.83
N GLN A 411 28.91 98.81 63.69
CA GLN A 411 29.58 97.74 64.42
C GLN A 411 29.80 98.00 65.92
N ALA A 412 29.46 99.20 66.43
CA ALA A 412 29.66 99.51 67.84
C ALA A 412 28.69 100.58 68.38
N MET A 413 28.30 100.43 69.66
CA MET A 413 27.54 101.44 70.39
C MET A 413 28.44 102.08 71.46
N ALA A 414 28.49 103.40 71.57
CA ALA A 414 29.32 104.10 72.54
C ALA A 414 28.49 105.02 73.44
N VAL A 415 28.78 105.02 74.72
CA VAL A 415 28.14 105.85 75.75
C VAL A 415 29.20 106.69 76.45
N GLY A 416 29.14 108.02 76.30
CA GLY A 416 30.07 108.95 76.95
C GLY A 416 29.48 109.56 78.22
N LEU A 417 30.22 109.51 79.33
CA LEU A 417 29.86 110.05 80.63
C LEU A 417 30.94 111.03 81.13
N PRO A 418 30.61 112.29 81.46
CA PRO A 418 31.59 113.24 81.99
C PRO A 418 32.21 112.75 83.31
N VAL A 419 33.52 112.90 83.50
CA VAL A 419 34.24 112.46 84.71
C VAL A 419 33.68 113.13 85.97
N LYS A 420 33.34 114.42 85.90
CA LYS A 420 32.69 115.17 87.00
C LYS A 420 31.35 114.58 87.45
N ASP A 421 30.65 113.87 86.56
CA ASP A 421 29.37 113.22 86.90
C ASP A 421 29.62 111.86 87.57
N LEU A 422 30.73 111.20 87.20
CA LEU A 422 31.08 109.86 87.64
C LEU A 422 31.83 109.84 88.96
N PHE A 423 32.66 110.84 89.24
CA PHE A 423 33.61 110.85 90.37
C PHE A 423 33.44 112.09 91.25
N GLU A 424 33.89 112.02 92.51
CA GLU A 424 33.85 113.14 93.48
C GLU A 424 35.06 114.09 93.33
N GLU A 425 34.89 115.39 93.59
CA GLU A 425 35.96 116.41 93.51
C GLU A 425 36.89 116.36 94.74
N THR A 426 38.13 115.88 94.56
CA THR A 426 39.19 115.83 95.62
C THR A 426 40.57 116.26 95.08
N SER A 427 41.43 116.82 95.94
CA SER A 427 42.74 117.38 95.57
C SER A 427 43.76 116.31 95.11
N SER A 428 44.08 116.38 93.81
CA SER A 428 45.21 115.90 92.98
C SER A 428 46.09 114.69 93.33
N ASP A 429 45.94 113.96 94.44
CA ASP A 429 46.78 112.78 94.71
C ASP A 429 46.13 111.69 95.60
N GLN A 430 44.79 111.63 95.63
CA GLN A 430 44.06 110.51 96.27
C GLN A 430 43.07 109.85 95.29
N MET A 431 42.80 108.56 95.51
CA MET A 431 42.02 107.68 94.62
C MET A 431 40.65 108.25 94.25
N ALA A 432 40.31 108.17 92.96
CA ALA A 432 39.03 108.62 92.42
C ALA A 432 37.85 107.79 92.95
N ALA A 433 37.10 108.31 93.91
CA ALA A 433 35.87 107.68 94.38
C ALA A 433 34.69 107.99 93.45
N LEU A 434 33.91 106.97 93.07
CA LEU A 434 32.69 107.17 92.29
C LEU A 434 31.64 107.93 93.11
N SER A 435 31.10 108.99 92.50
CA SER A 435 29.99 109.76 93.06
C SER A 435 28.73 108.88 93.14
N THR A 436 27.77 109.29 93.97
CA THR A 436 26.47 108.59 94.08
C THR A 436 25.74 108.56 92.73
N SER A 437 25.82 109.64 91.95
CA SER A 437 25.25 109.72 90.59
C SER A 437 25.96 108.76 89.62
N GLY A 438 27.29 108.69 89.68
CA GLY A 438 28.09 107.81 88.84
C GLY A 438 27.81 106.33 89.08
N LYS A 439 27.65 105.94 90.35
CA LYS A 439 27.25 104.57 90.75
C LYS A 439 25.90 104.16 90.17
N GLN A 440 24.93 105.07 90.10
CA GLN A 440 23.60 104.77 89.53
C GLN A 440 23.67 104.59 88.01
N LYS A 441 24.33 105.51 87.30
CA LYS A 441 24.48 105.43 85.83
C LYS A 441 25.22 104.15 85.42
N LEU A 442 26.34 103.83 86.09
CA LEU A 442 27.11 102.61 85.78
C LEU A 442 26.35 101.33 86.15
N ALA A 443 25.53 101.32 87.21
CA ALA A 443 24.72 100.15 87.55
C ALA A 443 23.67 99.86 86.47
N ALA A 444 23.02 100.89 85.94
CA ALA A 444 22.05 100.75 84.84
C ALA A 444 22.72 100.24 83.55
N ILE A 445 23.95 100.69 83.27
CA ILE A 445 24.73 100.17 82.13
C ILE A 445 25.11 98.70 82.34
N GLY A 446 25.48 98.31 83.56
CA GLY A 446 25.77 96.93 83.91
C GLY A 446 24.56 96.00 83.71
N GLU A 447 23.36 96.44 84.07
CA GLU A 447 22.14 95.67 83.86
C GLU A 447 21.78 95.53 82.38
N ALA A 448 21.97 96.60 81.59
CA ALA A 448 21.80 96.53 80.15
C ALA A 448 22.74 95.48 79.53
N LEU A 449 24.01 95.44 79.94
CA LEU A 449 24.98 94.44 79.50
C LEU A 449 24.55 93.00 79.83
N LEU A 450 24.03 92.76 81.03
CA LEU A 450 23.56 91.42 81.41
C LEU A 450 22.39 90.94 80.57
N SER A 451 21.54 91.85 80.09
CA SER A 451 20.39 91.50 79.25
C SER A 451 20.71 91.14 77.81
N TYR A 452 21.95 91.35 77.36
CA TYR A 452 22.39 91.00 76.01
C TYR A 452 23.75 90.28 76.08
N PRO A 453 23.75 88.93 76.19
CA PRO A 453 24.94 88.14 76.52
C PRO A 453 26.12 88.30 75.54
N ASP A 454 25.82 88.60 74.28
CA ASP A 454 26.81 88.65 73.21
C ASP A 454 27.54 89.99 73.13
N ALA A 455 27.10 91.04 73.83
CA ALA A 455 27.82 92.32 73.85
C ALA A 455 29.04 92.29 74.79
N VAL A 456 30.15 92.83 74.32
CA VAL A 456 31.38 93.09 75.08
C VAL A 456 31.55 94.60 75.21
N CYS A 457 31.91 95.09 76.39
CA CYS A 457 32.10 96.50 76.68
C CYS A 457 33.59 96.84 76.85
N SER A 458 34.04 97.92 76.22
CA SER A 458 35.35 98.52 76.37
C SER A 458 35.24 99.86 77.09
N ILE A 459 36.07 100.11 78.09
CA ILE A 459 36.02 101.32 78.93
C ILE A 459 37.18 102.24 78.59
N ASN A 460 36.93 103.31 77.85
CA ASN A 460 37.91 104.32 77.45
C ASN A 460 37.81 105.55 78.36
N VAL A 461 38.92 106.23 78.64
CA VAL A 461 38.92 107.47 79.46
C VAL A 461 39.75 108.55 78.79
N TYR A 462 39.18 109.75 78.70
CA TYR A 462 39.78 110.93 78.09
C TYR A 462 39.89 112.03 79.16
N LEU A 463 41.12 112.39 79.54
CA LEU A 463 41.43 113.43 80.53
C LEU A 463 42.12 114.63 79.90
N GLY A 464 41.99 115.82 80.51
CA GLY A 464 42.46 117.09 79.97
C GLY A 464 43.05 118.00 81.04
N GLY A 465 44.31 118.41 80.88
CA GLY A 465 44.98 119.34 81.81
C GLY A 465 46.48 119.47 81.55
N ARG A 466 47.12 120.50 82.12
CA ARG A 466 48.57 120.82 81.96
C ARG A 466 49.52 119.95 82.80
N ALA A 467 49.07 118.80 83.30
CA ALA A 467 49.92 117.85 84.01
C ALA A 467 50.79 117.05 83.03
N ASP A 468 51.87 116.45 83.51
CA ASP A 468 52.74 115.57 82.73
C ASP A 468 52.00 114.29 82.27
N ALA A 469 52.45 113.70 81.16
CA ALA A 469 51.77 112.58 80.51
C ALA A 469 51.61 111.35 81.41
N GLN A 470 52.59 111.10 82.29
CA GLN A 470 52.58 109.95 83.18
C GLN A 470 51.50 110.09 84.26
N SER A 471 51.34 111.29 84.82
CA SER A 471 50.28 111.61 85.79
C SER A 471 48.87 111.56 85.20
N LEU A 472 48.69 111.90 83.92
CA LEU A 472 47.39 111.78 83.23
C LEU A 472 47.03 110.32 82.96
N GLN A 473 47.99 109.52 82.52
CA GLN A 473 47.78 108.10 82.26
C GLN A 473 47.42 107.35 83.53
N HIS A 474 48.17 107.57 84.63
CA HIS A 474 47.87 106.94 85.91
C HIS A 474 46.45 107.29 86.42
N ARG A 475 46.00 108.54 86.22
CA ARG A 475 44.61 108.93 86.53
C ARG A 475 43.58 108.24 85.64
N ALA A 476 43.84 108.13 84.34
CA ALA A 476 42.93 107.46 83.41
C ALA A 476 42.79 105.96 83.73
N GLU A 477 43.92 105.29 84.02
CA GLU A 477 43.95 103.89 84.46
C GLU A 477 43.18 103.70 85.78
N ASN A 478 43.33 104.63 86.73
CA ASN A 478 42.54 104.62 87.97
C ASN A 478 41.04 104.74 87.70
N TYR A 479 40.62 105.63 86.79
CA TYR A 479 39.21 105.75 86.42
C TYR A 479 38.67 104.50 85.73
N ILE A 480 39.40 103.94 84.75
CA ILE A 480 39.03 102.68 84.07
C ILE A 480 38.89 101.55 85.10
N THR A 481 39.89 101.39 85.96
CA THR A 481 39.91 100.33 86.97
C THR A 481 38.74 100.46 87.93
N THR A 482 38.41 101.69 88.34
CA THR A 482 37.29 101.94 89.26
C THR A 482 35.94 101.65 88.59
N VAL A 483 35.76 102.06 87.33
CA VAL A 483 34.53 101.79 86.56
C VAL A 483 34.38 100.30 86.27
N ALA A 484 35.46 99.64 85.85
CA ALA A 484 35.50 98.20 85.58
C ALA A 484 35.20 97.39 86.85
N ALA A 485 35.86 97.73 87.97
CA ALA A 485 35.63 97.09 89.27
C ALA A 485 34.19 97.26 89.72
N TYR A 486 33.59 98.43 89.49
CA TYR A 486 32.20 98.66 89.81
C TYR A 486 31.24 97.85 88.91
N LEU A 487 31.45 97.80 87.60
CA LEU A 487 30.63 96.98 86.69
C LEU A 487 30.76 95.47 87.00
N LEU A 488 31.96 94.99 87.32
CA LEU A 488 32.20 93.64 87.83
C LEU A 488 31.41 93.39 89.11
N SER A 489 31.41 94.33 90.06
CA SER A 489 30.64 94.22 91.31
C SER A 489 29.12 94.15 91.09
N LYS A 490 28.62 94.63 89.94
CA LYS A 490 27.21 94.52 89.53
C LYS A 490 26.89 93.25 88.74
N GLY A 491 27.87 92.36 88.59
CA GLY A 491 27.68 91.02 88.02
C GLY A 491 28.02 90.92 86.55
N VAL A 492 28.54 91.97 85.89
CA VAL A 492 29.00 91.84 84.50
C VAL A 492 30.22 90.93 84.46
N PRO A 493 30.22 89.85 83.64
CA PRO A 493 31.36 88.94 83.53
C PRO A 493 32.64 89.65 83.05
N GLY A 494 33.78 89.36 83.69
CA GLY A 494 35.05 90.02 83.37
C GLY A 494 35.57 89.77 81.96
N ASP A 495 35.22 88.63 81.34
CA ASP A 495 35.53 88.32 79.93
C ASP A 495 34.70 89.16 78.93
N ARG A 496 33.73 89.94 79.43
CA ARG A 496 32.96 90.91 78.66
C ARG A 496 33.38 92.36 78.91
N LEU A 497 34.32 92.62 79.81
CA LEU A 497 34.86 93.95 80.09
C LEU A 497 36.30 94.03 79.62
N LYS A 498 36.53 94.76 78.53
CA LYS A 498 37.89 95.02 78.03
C LYS A 498 38.39 96.38 78.55
N PRO A 499 39.62 96.47 79.07
CA PRO A 499 40.23 97.76 79.36
C PRO A 499 40.41 98.51 78.04
N GLY A 500 39.93 99.75 78.01
CA GLY A 500 40.01 100.60 76.84
C GLY A 500 41.26 101.46 76.80
N GLU A 501 41.46 102.18 75.70
CA GLU A 501 42.66 103.00 75.48
C GLU A 501 42.68 104.25 76.40
N THR A 502 43.77 104.43 77.14
CA THR A 502 44.08 105.65 77.91
C THR A 502 44.85 106.63 77.04
N ALA A 503 44.15 107.49 76.29
CA ALA A 503 44.79 108.40 75.35
C ALA A 503 45.30 109.69 76.04
N GLY A 504 46.49 109.62 76.65
CA GLY A 504 47.33 110.80 76.88
C GLY A 504 47.90 111.26 75.54
N THR A 505 47.50 112.45 75.08
CA THR A 505 47.92 113.09 73.81
C THR A 505 47.43 112.45 72.50
N ARG A 506 46.12 112.57 72.20
CA ARG A 506 45.59 112.95 70.87
C ARG A 506 44.08 113.19 70.90
N SER A 507 43.67 114.43 71.12
CA SER A 507 42.74 115.12 70.20
C SER A 507 42.65 116.58 70.64
N ARG A 508 43.33 117.46 69.91
CA ARG A 508 43.16 118.90 70.08
C ARG A 508 41.92 119.32 69.28
N THR A 509 40.75 118.90 69.79
CA THR A 509 39.37 119.24 69.40
C THR A 509 38.50 118.08 69.94
N VAL A 510 37.96 118.14 71.16
CA VAL A 510 36.83 118.95 71.57
C VAL A 510 37.04 119.33 73.04
N ALA A 511 37.30 120.62 73.23
CA ALA A 511 37.10 121.43 74.44
C ALA A 511 36.94 120.70 75.79
N ASP A 512 38.05 120.65 76.55
CA ASP A 512 38.12 120.86 78.01
C ASP A 512 37.19 120.08 78.96
N GLN A 513 36.61 118.94 78.55
CA GLN A 513 35.80 118.11 79.45
C GLN A 513 36.33 116.68 79.54
N GLU A 514 36.90 116.33 80.68
CA GLU A 514 37.29 114.97 81.04
C GLU A 514 36.05 114.03 81.00
N ARG A 515 36.13 112.90 80.30
CA ARG A 515 35.01 111.93 80.17
C ARG A 515 35.47 110.47 80.13
N VAL A 516 34.57 109.56 80.53
CA VAL A 516 34.67 108.11 80.38
C VAL A 516 33.70 107.65 79.29
N GLU A 517 34.16 106.85 78.34
CA GLU A 517 33.36 106.34 77.23
C GLU A 517 33.31 104.82 77.26
N LEU A 518 32.10 104.26 77.22
CA LEU A 518 31.83 102.82 77.28
C LEU A 518 31.36 102.36 75.89
N VAL A 519 32.16 101.53 75.22
CA VAL A 519 31.93 101.08 73.84
C VAL A 519 31.53 99.60 73.81
N PHE A 520 30.44 99.26 73.16
CA PHE A 520 29.81 97.93 73.10
C PHE A 520 29.90 97.35 71.69
N PHE A 521 30.32 96.09 71.56
CA PHE A 521 30.39 95.34 70.29
C PHE A 521 29.98 93.88 70.50
N ASN A 522 29.45 93.22 69.47
CA ASN A 522 29.11 91.79 69.53
C ASN A 522 30.37 90.92 69.52
N ARG A 523 30.31 89.78 70.20
CA ARG A 523 31.37 88.76 70.22
C ARG A 523 31.70 88.19 68.85
#